data_AF-A0A4Y1QTW4-F1
#
_entry.id   AF-A0A4Y1QTW4-F1
#
_cell.length_a   1.000
_cell.length_b   1.000
_cell.length_c   1.000
_cell.angle_alpha   90.00
_cell.angle_beta   90.00
_cell.angle_gamma   90.00
#
_symmetry.space_group_name_H-M   'P 1'
#
loop_
_entity.id
_entity.type
_entity.pdbx_description
1 polymer ?
#
loop_
_entity_poly.entity_id
_entity_poly.type
_entity_poly.pdbx_seq_one_letter_code
_entity_poly.pdbx_strand_id
1 'polypeptide(L)'
;MECSELEICSKTVSQEISRRCSECNCSMLTFDGVDVMGERLAEEVISVIKRHPSVQKISFVGHSLGGLIARYAIGRLYERDLTREQSQENGECRSDGVEDPLLEHKVKGKIAGLEPVNFITSATPHLGTRGHKQVPVFCGFQPLEKVAARTSWCLGRSGRHLFLTDRDKGKPPLLIQMVNDTEDLNFLSALQSFRRRVAYANHLTTLIDLVGWSTSSLRRRKELPKLKHLSKDDKYPHIVNAETIKTASTQEEVSFEAKASGCKHIDLEEEMIRSLTKMSWERVKTYYLHSDGADVIQHMVDNFVV
;
A
#
# COMPACT_ATOMS: atom_id res chain seq x y z
N MET A 1 9.33 -8.57 -12.49
CA MET A 1 8.21 -9.38 -12.98
C MET A 1 8.40 -9.44 -14.48
N GLU A 2 8.52 -10.63 -15.06
CA GLU A 2 8.44 -10.74 -16.52
C GLU A 2 7.10 -10.16 -16.97
N CYS A 3 7.05 -9.48 -18.12
CA CYS A 3 5.83 -8.88 -18.66
C CYS A 3 4.66 -9.88 -18.80
N SER A 4 4.94 -11.18 -18.75
CA SER A 4 4.02 -12.29 -18.93
C SER A 4 2.96 -12.43 -17.83
N GLU A 5 3.26 -12.18 -16.55
CA GLU A 5 2.30 -12.40 -15.45
C GLU A 5 1.22 -11.30 -15.37
N LEU A 6 1.56 -10.04 -15.69
CA LEU A 6 0.59 -8.95 -15.85
C LEU A 6 -0.22 -9.10 -17.14
N GLU A 7 0.34 -9.74 -18.18
CA GLU A 7 -0.36 -10.08 -19.42
C GLU A 7 -1.51 -11.08 -19.20
N ILE A 8 -1.41 -11.98 -18.21
CA ILE A 8 -2.49 -12.93 -17.88
C ILE A 8 -3.68 -12.18 -17.26
N CYS A 9 -3.43 -11.24 -16.36
CA CYS A 9 -4.46 -10.32 -15.86
C CYS A 9 -5.02 -9.43 -16.98
N SER A 10 -4.19 -9.11 -17.98
CA SER A 10 -4.55 -8.31 -19.14
C SER A 10 -5.59 -8.98 -20.05
N LYS A 11 -5.66 -10.31 -20.14
CA LYS A 11 -6.57 -11.00 -21.09
C LYS A 11 -8.01 -11.20 -20.58
N THR A 12 -8.27 -11.09 -19.28
CA THR A 12 -9.52 -11.63 -18.68
C THR A 12 -10.55 -10.58 -18.24
N VAL A 13 -10.18 -9.29 -18.16
CA VAL A 13 -11.08 -8.19 -17.71
C VAL A 13 -11.89 -7.58 -18.86
N SER A 14 -13.14 -7.16 -18.61
CA SER A 14 -14.10 -6.65 -19.60
C SER A 14 -13.56 -5.52 -20.50
N GLN A 15 -14.16 -5.34 -21.70
CA GLN A 15 -13.81 -4.29 -22.67
C GLN A 15 -14.03 -2.86 -22.14
N GLU A 16 -14.79 -2.68 -21.06
CA GLU A 16 -15.01 -1.37 -20.40
C GLU A 16 -13.79 -0.86 -19.61
N ILE A 17 -12.74 -1.66 -19.45
CA ILE A 17 -11.55 -1.28 -18.67
C ILE A 17 -10.37 -0.98 -19.62
N SER A 18 -10.01 0.30 -19.71
CA SER A 18 -8.75 0.73 -20.33
C SER A 18 -7.58 0.32 -19.43
N ARG A 19 -6.68 -0.52 -19.96
CA ARG A 19 -5.53 -1.07 -19.23
C ARG A 19 -4.24 -0.37 -19.65
N ARG A 20 -3.39 -0.04 -18.69
CA ARG A 20 -2.04 0.47 -18.95
C ARG A 20 -1.03 -0.20 -18.01
N CYS A 21 -0.09 -0.92 -18.59
CA CYS A 21 1.15 -1.28 -17.90
C CYS A 21 2.08 -0.06 -17.98
N SER A 22 2.53 0.43 -16.83
CA SER A 22 3.44 1.57 -16.78
C SER A 22 4.83 1.18 -17.28
N GLU A 23 5.44 2.04 -18.09
CA GLU A 23 6.76 1.81 -18.68
C GLU A 23 7.78 2.87 -18.24
N CYS A 24 7.35 3.83 -17.42
CA CYS A 24 8.17 4.99 -17.03
C CYS A 24 9.32 4.68 -16.05
N ASN A 25 9.38 3.46 -15.51
CA ASN A 25 10.37 3.03 -14.52
C ASN A 25 11.00 1.67 -14.88
N CYS A 26 11.68 1.58 -16.02
CA CYS A 26 12.33 0.36 -16.52
C CYS A 26 13.85 0.35 -16.32
N SER A 27 14.45 -0.84 -16.29
CA SER A 27 15.91 -1.02 -16.21
C SER A 27 16.53 -0.27 -15.01
N MET A 28 17.58 0.53 -15.24
CA MET A 28 18.30 1.29 -14.23
C MET A 28 17.46 2.39 -13.55
N LEU A 29 16.34 2.81 -14.15
CA LEU A 29 15.44 3.80 -13.56
C LEU A 29 14.78 3.28 -12.27
N THR A 30 14.77 1.96 -12.06
CA THR A 30 14.26 1.33 -10.83
C THR A 30 15.09 1.67 -9.58
N PHE A 31 16.29 2.24 -9.75
CA PHE A 31 17.19 2.63 -8.67
C PHE A 31 17.05 4.10 -8.25
N ASP A 32 16.22 4.90 -8.93
CA ASP A 32 16.11 6.36 -8.75
C ASP A 32 15.38 6.79 -7.46
N GLY A 33 14.77 5.85 -6.74
CA GLY A 33 14.02 6.12 -5.51
C GLY A 33 12.51 6.17 -5.73
N VAL A 34 11.77 5.72 -4.72
CA VAL A 34 10.31 5.64 -4.72
C VAL A 34 9.64 6.99 -5.03
N ASP A 35 10.22 8.10 -4.59
CA ASP A 35 9.71 9.44 -4.82
C ASP A 35 9.83 9.84 -6.30
N VAL A 36 11.02 9.70 -6.90
CA VAL A 36 11.26 10.05 -8.32
C VAL A 36 10.44 9.15 -9.23
N MET A 37 10.43 7.86 -8.96
CA MET A 37 9.63 6.91 -9.74
C MET A 37 8.13 7.16 -9.59
N GLY A 38 7.69 7.55 -8.39
CA GLY A 38 6.30 7.90 -8.12
C GLY A 38 5.87 9.17 -8.84
N GLU A 39 6.78 10.14 -8.98
CA GLU A 39 6.54 11.34 -9.78
C GLU A 39 6.32 11.01 -11.26
N ARG A 40 7.22 10.21 -11.84
CA ARG A 40 7.08 9.76 -13.23
C ARG A 40 5.79 8.99 -13.46
N LEU A 41 5.37 8.17 -12.49
CA LEU A 41 4.09 7.46 -12.57
C LEU A 41 2.92 8.44 -12.52
N ALA A 42 2.96 9.46 -11.66
CA ALA A 42 1.92 10.49 -11.59
C ALA A 42 1.80 11.26 -12.91
N GLU A 43 2.92 11.66 -13.51
CA GLU A 43 2.95 12.31 -14.83
C GLU A 43 2.38 11.42 -15.93
N GLU A 44 2.74 10.13 -15.95
CA GLU A 44 2.19 9.16 -16.89
C GLU A 44 0.67 9.02 -16.74
N VAL A 45 0.17 8.93 -15.51
CA VAL A 45 -1.28 8.88 -15.22
C VAL A 45 -1.99 10.12 -15.76
N ILE A 46 -1.48 11.32 -15.50
CA ILE A 46 -2.06 12.57 -16.03
C ILE A 46 -2.09 12.54 -17.57
N SER A 47 -1.01 12.10 -18.21
CA SER A 47 -0.93 11.98 -19.67
C SER A 47 -1.94 10.96 -20.24
N VAL A 48 -2.17 9.85 -19.53
CA VAL A 48 -3.16 8.84 -19.92
C VAL A 48 -4.57 9.39 -19.78
N ILE A 49 -4.90 10.06 -18.67
CA ILE A 49 -6.23 10.64 -18.42
C ILE A 49 -6.56 11.69 -19.49
N LYS A 50 -5.62 12.58 -19.83
CA LYS A 50 -5.80 13.58 -20.89
C LYS A 50 -6.14 12.95 -22.25
N ARG A 51 -5.60 11.78 -22.55
CA ARG A 51 -5.88 11.03 -23.79
C ARG A 51 -7.19 10.26 -23.77
N HIS A 52 -7.77 10.05 -22.59
CA HIS A 52 -9.00 9.27 -22.39
C HIS A 52 -10.00 10.05 -21.52
N PRO A 53 -10.58 11.16 -22.03
CA PRO A 53 -11.44 12.05 -21.25
C PRO A 53 -12.75 11.41 -20.79
N SER A 54 -13.13 10.24 -21.34
CA SER A 54 -14.31 9.48 -20.91
C SER A 54 -14.07 8.65 -19.65
N VAL A 55 -12.82 8.48 -19.20
CA VAL A 55 -12.50 7.71 -17.99
C VAL A 55 -12.99 8.47 -16.77
N GLN A 56 -13.73 7.79 -15.90
CA GLN A 56 -14.29 8.37 -14.66
C GLN A 56 -13.71 7.76 -13.39
N LYS A 57 -13.08 6.59 -13.52
CA LYS A 57 -12.62 5.74 -12.41
C LYS A 57 -11.17 5.34 -12.62
N ILE A 58 -10.44 5.17 -11.52
CA ILE A 58 -9.06 4.74 -11.55
C ILE A 58 -8.80 3.64 -10.51
N SER A 59 -7.95 2.69 -10.88
CA SER A 59 -7.45 1.64 -9.99
C SER A 59 -5.95 1.47 -10.18
N PHE A 60 -5.24 1.17 -9.10
CA PHE A 60 -3.82 0.88 -9.11
C PHE A 60 -3.58 -0.58 -8.73
N VAL A 61 -2.74 -1.25 -9.49
CA VAL A 61 -2.22 -2.59 -9.19
C VAL A 61 -0.70 -2.51 -9.17
N GLY A 62 -0.09 -2.71 -8.01
CA GLY A 62 1.35 -2.59 -7.83
C GLY A 62 1.98 -3.89 -7.35
N HIS A 63 3.13 -4.26 -7.88
CA HIS A 63 3.88 -5.42 -7.40
C HIS A 63 5.25 -5.03 -6.90
N SER A 64 5.66 -5.61 -5.77
CA SER A 64 6.95 -5.33 -5.14
C SER A 64 7.12 -3.81 -4.96
N LEU A 65 8.22 -3.23 -5.44
CA LEU A 65 8.49 -1.80 -5.42
C LEU A 65 7.39 -0.97 -6.11
N GLY A 66 6.70 -1.52 -7.11
CA GLY A 66 5.58 -0.88 -7.82
C GLY A 66 4.43 -0.46 -6.90
N GLY A 67 4.16 -1.20 -5.81
CA GLY A 67 3.15 -0.80 -4.84
C GLY A 67 3.57 0.42 -3.99
N LEU A 68 4.86 0.59 -3.72
CA LEU A 68 5.38 1.80 -3.07
C LEU A 68 5.36 2.99 -4.03
N ILE A 69 5.77 2.78 -5.28
CA ILE A 69 5.70 3.79 -6.34
C ILE A 69 4.26 4.28 -6.51
N ALA A 70 3.29 3.35 -6.57
CA ALA A 70 1.87 3.66 -6.64
C ALA A 70 1.39 4.45 -5.42
N ARG A 71 1.79 4.07 -4.19
CA ARG A 71 1.46 4.84 -2.97
C ARG A 71 1.97 6.28 -3.04
N TYR A 72 3.16 6.49 -3.60
CA TYR A 72 3.68 7.84 -3.77
C TYR A 72 2.88 8.62 -4.81
N ALA A 73 2.65 8.02 -5.98
CA ALA A 73 1.91 8.63 -7.08
C ALA A 73 0.48 9.03 -6.68
N ILE A 74 -0.26 8.19 -5.94
CA ILE A 74 -1.61 8.56 -5.49
C ILE A 74 -1.59 9.76 -4.54
N GLY A 75 -0.56 9.91 -3.70
CA GLY A 75 -0.39 11.07 -2.84
C GLY A 75 -0.15 12.36 -3.65
N ARG A 76 0.60 12.26 -4.76
CA ARG A 76 0.81 13.36 -5.71
C ARG A 76 -0.43 13.75 -6.50
N LEU A 77 -1.27 12.77 -6.82
CA LEU A 77 -2.47 12.96 -7.65
C LEU A 77 -3.73 13.28 -6.82
N TYR A 78 -3.64 13.27 -5.49
CA TYR A 78 -4.81 13.39 -4.64
C TYR A 78 -5.34 14.82 -4.56
N GLU A 79 -6.63 14.95 -4.80
CA GLU A 79 -7.37 16.21 -4.74
C GLU A 79 -8.45 16.09 -3.66
N ARG A 80 -8.40 16.99 -2.66
CA ARG A 80 -9.47 17.10 -1.67
C ARG A 80 -10.68 17.78 -2.29
N ASP A 81 -11.84 17.17 -2.13
CA ASP A 81 -13.10 17.76 -2.59
C ASP A 81 -13.60 18.79 -1.57
N LEU A 82 -13.09 20.03 -1.68
CA LEU A 82 -13.43 21.14 -0.79
C LEU A 82 -14.82 21.73 -1.07
N THR A 83 -15.50 21.29 -2.13
CA THR A 83 -16.77 21.87 -2.60
C THR A 83 -17.94 21.71 -1.62
N ARG A 84 -17.84 20.80 -0.64
CA ARG A 84 -18.88 20.58 0.39
C ARG A 84 -18.69 21.40 1.67
N GLU A 85 -17.53 22.01 1.89
CA GLU A 85 -17.28 22.82 3.08
C GLU A 85 -17.85 24.24 2.95
N GLN A 86 -17.98 24.77 1.72
CA GLN A 86 -18.48 26.13 1.47
C GLN A 86 -20.01 26.25 1.44
N SER A 87 -20.76 25.16 1.42
CA SER A 87 -22.24 25.18 1.40
C SER A 87 -22.89 25.33 2.80
N GLN A 88 -22.11 25.39 3.88
CA GLN A 88 -22.63 25.54 5.25
C GLN A 88 -22.39 26.92 5.89
N GLU A 89 -21.79 27.88 5.19
CA GLU A 89 -21.48 29.21 5.76
C GLU A 89 -22.47 30.33 5.40
N ASN A 90 -23.57 30.02 4.70
CA ASN A 90 -24.67 30.97 4.52
C ASN A 90 -25.83 30.60 5.45
N GLY A 91 -25.92 31.35 6.55
CA GLY A 91 -26.79 31.05 7.68
C GLY A 91 -28.29 31.19 7.43
N GLU A 92 -29.06 30.43 8.21
CA GLU A 92 -30.35 30.83 8.76
C GLU A 92 -30.68 29.95 9.99
N CYS A 93 -31.27 30.56 11.01
CA CYS A 93 -31.48 30.01 12.34
C CYS A 93 -32.72 29.09 12.46
N ARG A 94 -32.57 28.05 13.31
CA ARG A 94 -33.58 27.22 14.05
C ARG A 94 -34.24 26.04 13.33
N SER A 95 -34.02 24.82 13.84
CA SER A 95 -34.99 24.07 14.67
C SER A 95 -34.38 22.75 15.17
N ASP A 96 -34.75 22.37 16.39
CA ASP A 96 -34.42 21.11 17.06
C ASP A 96 -34.69 19.87 16.19
N GLY A 97 -33.71 18.96 16.14
CA GLY A 97 -33.84 17.66 15.50
C GLY A 97 -32.58 16.82 15.74
N VAL A 98 -32.77 15.67 16.39
CA VAL A 98 -31.76 14.65 16.74
C VAL A 98 -30.68 14.54 15.65
N GLU A 99 -29.44 14.92 15.99
CA GLU A 99 -28.28 14.67 15.15
C GLU A 99 -28.10 13.15 15.01
N ASP A 100 -28.42 12.61 13.83
CA ASP A 100 -28.09 11.25 13.43
C ASP A 100 -26.56 11.14 13.30
N PRO A 101 -25.87 10.35 14.13
CA PRO A 101 -24.40 10.22 14.07
C PRO A 101 -23.89 9.50 12.81
N LEU A 102 -24.78 9.04 11.91
CA LEU A 102 -24.41 8.25 10.73
C LEU A 102 -24.00 9.08 9.50
N LEU A 103 -24.11 10.41 9.56
CA LEU A 103 -23.63 11.32 8.52
C LEU A 103 -22.26 11.91 8.87
N GLU A 104 -21.26 11.04 9.11
CA GLU A 104 -19.87 11.46 8.88
C GLU A 104 -19.78 11.96 7.44
N HIS A 105 -19.59 13.26 7.27
CA HIS A 105 -19.30 13.94 6.01
C HIS A 105 -18.13 13.24 5.31
N LYS A 106 -18.43 12.21 4.51
CA LYS A 106 -17.44 11.41 3.82
C LYS A 106 -16.91 12.24 2.65
N VAL A 107 -15.93 13.09 2.92
CA VAL A 107 -15.16 13.80 1.91
C VAL A 107 -14.54 12.73 1.02
N LYS A 108 -15.12 12.51 -0.16
CA LYS A 108 -14.62 11.56 -1.16
C LYS A 108 -13.55 12.27 -1.97
N GLY A 109 -12.30 12.22 -1.52
CA GLY A 109 -11.20 12.74 -2.33
C GLY A 109 -11.07 11.98 -3.66
N LYS A 110 -10.53 12.67 -4.66
CA LYS A 110 -10.33 12.17 -6.03
C LYS A 110 -8.84 11.94 -6.28
N ILE A 111 -8.54 11.14 -7.31
CA ILE A 111 -7.17 10.92 -7.80
C ILE A 111 -7.13 11.45 -9.24
N ALA A 112 -6.51 12.62 -9.42
CA ALA A 112 -6.49 13.38 -10.68
C ALA A 112 -7.90 13.53 -11.29
N GLY A 113 -8.85 14.00 -10.48
CA GLY A 113 -10.27 14.12 -10.84
C GLY A 113 -11.06 12.81 -10.95
N LEU A 114 -10.42 11.64 -10.92
CA LEU A 114 -11.09 10.34 -11.08
C LEU A 114 -11.53 9.73 -9.75
N GLU A 115 -12.61 8.95 -9.78
CA GLU A 115 -13.05 8.15 -8.64
C GLU A 115 -12.08 6.98 -8.37
N PRO A 116 -11.45 6.90 -7.19
CA PRO A 116 -10.54 5.81 -6.85
C PRO A 116 -11.28 4.54 -6.40
N VAL A 117 -11.07 3.44 -7.12
CA VAL A 117 -11.82 2.19 -6.92
C VAL A 117 -10.99 1.14 -6.19
N ASN A 118 -9.95 0.59 -6.83
CA ASN A 118 -9.10 -0.45 -6.24
C ASN A 118 -7.65 0.04 -6.05
N PHE A 119 -7.09 -0.25 -4.88
CA PHE A 119 -5.66 -0.18 -4.63
C PHE A 119 -5.16 -1.57 -4.25
N ILE A 120 -4.57 -2.28 -5.20
CA ILE A 120 -4.16 -3.68 -5.03
C ILE A 120 -2.64 -3.74 -5.04
N THR A 121 -2.06 -4.40 -4.06
CA THR A 121 -0.62 -4.67 -4.02
C THR A 121 -0.32 -6.15 -3.90
N SER A 122 0.80 -6.57 -4.47
CA SER A 122 1.31 -7.93 -4.36
C SER A 122 2.80 -7.92 -4.03
N ALA A 123 3.19 -8.64 -2.97
CA ALA A 123 4.58 -8.73 -2.50
C ALA A 123 5.25 -7.35 -2.28
N THR A 124 4.47 -6.31 -1.93
CA THR A 124 5.00 -4.95 -1.73
C THR A 124 5.56 -4.77 -0.32
N PRO A 125 6.81 -4.29 -0.15
CA PRO A 125 7.38 -4.02 1.17
C PRO A 125 6.86 -2.70 1.76
N HIS A 126 5.58 -2.66 2.18
CA HIS A 126 4.93 -1.44 2.65
C HIS A 126 5.58 -0.79 3.89
N LEU A 127 6.28 -1.58 4.70
CA LEU A 127 7.00 -1.18 5.92
C LEU A 127 8.52 -1.09 5.70
N GLY A 128 8.99 -1.25 4.45
CA GLY A 128 10.41 -1.43 4.16
C GLY A 128 10.88 -2.86 4.44
N THR A 129 12.20 -3.02 4.51
CA THR A 129 12.90 -4.32 4.64
C THR A 129 13.85 -4.38 5.84
N ARG A 130 13.93 -3.32 6.65
CA ARG A 130 14.83 -3.23 7.81
C ARG A 130 14.22 -3.85 9.08
N GLY A 131 14.97 -4.70 9.81
CA GLY A 131 14.56 -5.23 11.11
C GLY A 131 13.63 -6.45 11.06
N HIS A 132 13.29 -6.90 9.86
CA HIS A 132 12.57 -8.14 9.63
C HIS A 132 13.61 -9.26 9.67
N LYS A 133 13.72 -10.01 10.78
CA LYS A 133 14.49 -11.27 10.93
C LYS A 133 14.03 -12.39 9.96
N GLN A 134 13.42 -12.02 8.84
CA GLN A 134 12.76 -12.81 7.81
C GLN A 134 13.43 -12.55 6.46
N VAL A 135 14.74 -12.31 6.43
CA VAL A 135 15.56 -12.51 5.24
C VAL A 135 16.10 -13.95 5.33
N PRO A 136 15.45 -14.98 4.75
CA PRO A 136 15.98 -16.36 4.81
C PRO A 136 17.36 -16.52 4.18
N VAL A 137 17.85 -15.57 3.37
CA VAL A 137 19.25 -15.54 2.92
C VAL A 137 20.24 -15.54 4.10
N PHE A 138 19.87 -15.08 5.31
CA PHE A 138 20.84 -14.93 6.42
C PHE A 138 20.36 -15.40 7.80
N CYS A 139 19.45 -16.38 7.87
CA CYS A 139 19.14 -17.12 9.11
C CYS A 139 18.88 -16.24 10.36
N GLY A 140 18.31 -15.03 10.22
CA GLY A 140 18.01 -14.16 11.36
C GLY A 140 19.21 -13.63 12.15
N PHE A 141 20.43 -13.64 11.59
CA PHE A 141 21.64 -13.08 12.21
C PHE A 141 21.70 -11.54 12.07
N GLN A 142 21.50 -10.83 13.19
CA GLN A 142 21.54 -9.36 13.28
C GLN A 142 22.79 -8.65 12.70
N PRO A 143 24.01 -9.22 12.72
CA PRO A 143 25.18 -8.57 12.13
C PRO A 143 25.06 -8.39 10.61
N LEU A 144 24.36 -9.29 9.91
CA LEU A 144 24.29 -9.27 8.46
C LEU A 144 23.22 -8.33 7.91
N GLU A 145 22.11 -8.12 8.61
CA GLU A 145 21.17 -7.03 8.30
C GLU A 145 21.86 -5.66 8.33
N LYS A 146 22.80 -5.46 9.26
CA LYS A 146 23.64 -4.24 9.31
C LYS A 146 24.57 -4.15 8.10
N VAL A 147 25.05 -5.27 7.56
CA VAL A 147 25.86 -5.31 6.33
C VAL A 147 24.99 -5.05 5.10
N ALA A 148 23.81 -5.67 4.99
CA ALA A 148 22.87 -5.43 3.90
C ALA A 148 22.37 -3.98 3.85
N ALA A 149 22.10 -3.38 5.02
CA ALA A 149 21.80 -1.95 5.12
C ALA A 149 23.00 -1.08 4.69
N ARG A 150 24.24 -1.51 4.96
CA ARG A 150 25.47 -0.82 4.49
C ARG A 150 25.72 -1.02 3.00
N THR A 151 25.28 -2.13 2.40
CA THR A 151 25.38 -2.38 0.95
C THR A 151 24.14 -1.90 0.18
N SER A 152 23.13 -1.34 0.85
CA SER A 152 21.91 -0.79 0.21
C SER A 152 22.20 0.32 -0.80
N TRP A 153 23.36 0.98 -0.69
CA TRP A 153 23.86 1.91 -1.71
C TRP A 153 23.99 1.28 -3.10
N CYS A 154 24.30 -0.02 -3.19
CA CYS A 154 24.37 -0.74 -4.46
C CYS A 154 23.01 -0.89 -5.15
N LEU A 155 21.91 -0.66 -4.42
CA LEU A 155 20.53 -0.60 -4.93
C LEU A 155 20.07 0.86 -5.12
N GLY A 156 21.01 1.80 -5.23
CA GLY A 156 20.74 3.21 -5.44
C GLY A 156 19.88 3.85 -4.36
N ARG A 157 19.07 4.82 -4.75
CA ARG A 157 18.19 5.56 -3.83
C ARG A 157 16.99 4.69 -3.40
N SER A 158 16.49 3.82 -4.27
CA SER A 158 15.44 2.85 -3.94
C SER A 158 15.84 1.93 -2.78
N GLY A 159 17.08 1.46 -2.76
CA GLY A 159 17.63 0.71 -1.63
C GLY A 159 17.57 1.49 -0.32
N ARG A 160 17.98 2.77 -0.33
CA ARG A 160 17.94 3.62 0.87
C ARG A 160 16.53 3.77 1.43
N HIS A 161 15.52 3.94 0.56
CA HIS A 161 14.11 4.03 0.98
C HIS A 161 13.62 2.71 1.57
N LEU A 162 13.93 1.57 0.95
CA LEU A 162 13.53 0.24 1.44
C LEU A 162 14.13 -0.07 2.82
N PHE A 163 15.39 0.31 3.04
CA PHE A 163 16.09 0.09 4.31
C PHE A 163 15.90 1.22 5.33
N LEU A 164 15.06 2.23 5.06
CA LEU A 164 14.80 3.36 5.95
C LEU A 164 16.09 4.09 6.38
N THR A 165 17.04 4.24 5.44
CA THR A 165 18.33 4.92 5.66
C THR A 165 18.39 6.32 5.03
N ASP A 166 17.32 6.73 4.36
CA ASP A 166 17.08 8.01 3.68
C ASP A 166 16.59 9.12 4.62
N ARG A 167 17.32 9.36 5.71
CA ARG A 167 16.99 10.47 6.61
C ARG A 167 17.55 11.77 6.05
N ASP A 168 16.66 12.65 5.59
CA ASP A 168 17.02 13.95 5.03
C ASP A 168 16.74 15.07 6.02
N LYS A 169 17.77 15.83 6.40
CA LYS A 169 17.74 17.15 7.10
C LYS A 169 16.45 17.50 7.85
N GLY A 170 16.06 16.70 8.84
CA GLY A 170 14.91 16.95 9.73
C GLY A 170 13.60 16.22 9.38
N LYS A 171 13.49 15.60 8.20
CA LYS A 171 12.36 14.73 7.81
C LYS A 171 12.65 13.26 8.16
N PRO A 172 11.63 12.47 8.57
CA PRO A 172 11.78 11.03 8.76
C PRO A 172 11.98 10.30 7.41
N PRO A 173 12.37 9.01 7.39
CA PRO A 173 12.47 8.23 6.15
C PRO A 173 11.20 8.30 5.30
N LEU A 174 11.31 8.23 3.97
CA LEU A 174 10.19 8.45 3.06
C LEU A 174 9.00 7.53 3.34
N LEU A 175 9.23 6.24 3.62
CA LEU A 175 8.13 5.30 3.89
C LEU A 175 7.31 5.69 5.14
N ILE A 176 7.94 6.36 6.11
CA ILE A 176 7.28 6.92 7.30
C ILE A 176 6.48 8.18 6.94
N GLN A 177 7.00 9.00 6.03
CA GLN A 177 6.24 10.14 5.52
C GLN A 177 4.98 9.65 4.77
N MET A 178 5.09 8.57 4.01
CA MET A 178 3.99 8.01 3.20
C MET A 178 2.88 7.30 4.00
N VAL A 179 2.97 7.22 5.34
CA VAL A 179 1.88 6.69 6.19
C VAL A 179 1.09 7.79 6.90
N ASN A 180 1.42 9.05 6.66
CA ASN A 180 0.71 10.21 7.22
C ASN A 180 0.44 11.23 6.11
N ASP A 181 -0.51 12.13 6.35
CA ASP A 181 -0.61 13.35 5.54
C ASP A 181 0.47 14.33 6.02
N THR A 182 1.21 14.91 5.07
CA THR A 182 2.20 15.95 5.32
C THR A 182 1.67 17.30 4.81
N GLU A 183 2.37 18.39 5.14
CA GLU A 183 2.04 19.73 4.60
C GLU A 183 2.03 19.74 3.06
N ASP A 184 2.95 18.98 2.45
CA ASP A 184 3.13 18.94 1.01
C ASP A 184 2.17 17.94 0.33
N LEU A 185 1.92 16.77 0.95
CA LEU A 185 1.27 15.63 0.29
C LEU A 185 0.38 14.83 1.25
N ASN A 186 -0.83 14.49 0.78
CA ASN A 186 -1.84 13.80 1.58
C ASN A 186 -1.84 12.28 1.31
N PHE A 187 -0.75 11.58 1.66
CA PHE A 187 -0.59 10.15 1.33
C PHE A 187 -1.64 9.25 1.98
N LEU A 188 -1.98 9.50 3.25
CA LEU A 188 -2.91 8.65 3.98
C LEU A 188 -4.34 8.88 3.49
N SER A 189 -4.73 10.15 3.30
CA SER A 189 -6.04 10.50 2.73
C SER A 189 -6.21 10.00 1.30
N ALA A 190 -5.15 10.06 0.48
CA ALA A 190 -5.15 9.47 -0.87
C ALA A 190 -5.45 7.97 -0.83
N LEU A 191 -4.77 7.22 0.04
CA LEU A 191 -4.97 5.78 0.15
C LEU A 191 -6.34 5.42 0.75
N GLN A 192 -6.85 6.24 1.68
CA GLN A 192 -8.18 6.08 2.27
C GLN A 192 -9.31 6.33 1.26
N SER A 193 -9.08 7.16 0.25
CA SER A 193 -10.10 7.47 -0.77
C SER A 193 -10.54 6.26 -1.60
N PHE A 194 -9.67 5.27 -1.78
CA PHE A 194 -9.98 4.05 -2.52
C PHE A 194 -11.11 3.25 -1.86
N ARG A 195 -12.10 2.84 -2.65
CA ARG A 195 -13.21 1.99 -2.16
C ARG A 195 -12.70 0.65 -1.61
N ARG A 196 -11.72 0.05 -2.29
CA ARG A 196 -11.17 -1.26 -1.97
C ARG A 196 -9.64 -1.22 -1.94
N ARG A 197 -9.07 -1.79 -0.87
CA ARG A 197 -7.61 -1.95 -0.69
C ARG A 197 -7.31 -3.42 -0.44
N VAL A 198 -6.39 -3.98 -1.20
CA VAL A 198 -6.02 -5.40 -1.10
C VAL A 198 -4.51 -5.54 -1.06
N ALA A 199 -4.01 -6.33 -0.11
CA ALA A 199 -2.60 -6.67 0.01
C ALA A 199 -2.43 -8.18 -0.13
N TYR A 200 -1.85 -8.61 -1.25
CA TYR A 200 -1.45 -9.99 -1.51
C TYR A 200 -0.03 -10.22 -0.99
N ALA A 201 0.11 -11.21 -0.13
CA ALA A 201 1.39 -11.53 0.51
C ALA A 201 1.79 -13.00 0.24
N ASN A 202 2.93 -13.16 -0.44
CA ASN A 202 3.50 -14.48 -0.77
C ASN A 202 4.06 -15.21 0.46
N HIS A 203 3.90 -16.53 0.47
CA HIS A 203 4.30 -17.40 1.58
C HIS A 203 5.76 -17.87 1.53
N LEU A 204 6.41 -17.99 0.36
CA LEU A 204 7.80 -18.45 0.29
C LEU A 204 8.37 -18.18 -1.10
N THR A 205 9.40 -17.34 -1.23
CA THR A 205 10.22 -17.33 -2.45
C THR A 205 11.67 -17.18 -2.04
N THR A 206 12.41 -18.29 -2.06
CA THR A 206 13.84 -18.41 -1.74
C THR A 206 14.77 -17.59 -2.64
N LEU A 207 14.24 -16.80 -3.57
CA LEU A 207 14.99 -15.87 -4.43
C LEU A 207 14.64 -14.39 -4.21
N ILE A 208 13.56 -14.07 -3.46
CA ILE A 208 13.14 -12.70 -3.17
C ILE A 208 12.74 -12.55 -1.69
N ASP A 209 13.57 -13.13 -0.82
CA ASP A 209 13.54 -13.04 0.64
C ASP A 209 13.61 -11.61 1.24
N LEU A 210 13.52 -10.57 0.40
CA LEU A 210 13.57 -9.18 0.84
C LEU A 210 12.27 -8.70 1.49
N VAL A 211 11.12 -9.31 1.17
CA VAL A 211 9.80 -8.81 1.61
C VAL A 211 9.19 -9.79 2.60
N GLY A 212 9.49 -9.57 3.88
CA GLY A 212 8.89 -10.34 4.98
C GLY A 212 7.36 -10.28 4.99
N TRP A 213 6.73 -11.26 5.62
CA TRP A 213 5.27 -11.38 5.63
C TRP A 213 4.59 -10.21 6.36
N SER A 214 5.25 -9.63 7.38
CA SER A 214 4.72 -8.46 8.09
C SER A 214 4.59 -7.24 7.18
N THR A 215 5.57 -7.02 6.29
CA THR A 215 5.62 -5.83 5.43
C THR A 215 4.64 -5.93 4.26
N SER A 216 4.50 -7.10 3.65
CA SER A 216 3.56 -7.31 2.53
C SER A 216 2.10 -7.46 2.96
N SER A 217 1.83 -7.96 4.17
CA SER A 217 0.47 -8.12 4.69
C SER A 217 0.03 -7.04 5.69
N LEU A 218 0.89 -6.06 5.98
CA LEU A 218 0.65 -5.00 6.98
C LEU A 218 0.31 -5.56 8.37
N ARG A 219 1.02 -6.60 8.81
CA ARG A 219 0.78 -7.31 10.08
C ARG A 219 1.95 -7.16 11.03
N ARG A 220 1.67 -7.10 12.34
CA ARG A 220 2.72 -7.31 13.34
C ARG A 220 3.20 -8.75 13.30
N ARG A 221 4.45 -9.01 13.70
CA ARG A 221 5.00 -10.38 13.72
C ARG A 221 4.17 -11.35 14.56
N LYS A 222 3.57 -10.88 15.66
CA LYS A 222 2.72 -11.68 16.55
C LYS A 222 1.34 -12.02 15.95
N GLU A 223 0.89 -11.25 14.96
CA GLU A 223 -0.39 -11.39 14.27
C GLU A 223 -0.30 -12.29 13.02
N LEU A 224 0.90 -12.77 12.70
CA LEU A 224 1.13 -13.64 11.55
C LEU A 224 0.50 -15.03 11.83
N PRO A 225 -0.43 -15.51 10.98
CA PRO A 225 -1.07 -16.81 11.17
C PRO A 225 -0.07 -17.96 11.34
N LYS A 226 -0.31 -18.82 12.34
CA LYS A 226 0.50 -20.03 12.57
C LYS A 226 0.26 -21.04 11.46
N LEU A 227 1.33 -21.64 10.91
CA LEU A 227 1.30 -22.51 9.72
C LEU A 227 0.33 -23.71 9.78
N LYS A 228 -0.15 -24.11 10.96
CA LYS A 228 -0.86 -25.38 11.18
C LYS A 228 -2.38 -25.33 10.91
N HIS A 229 -2.95 -24.16 10.61
CA HIS A 229 -4.41 -23.99 10.49
C HIS A 229 -4.82 -23.12 9.29
N LEU A 230 -4.35 -23.49 8.10
CA LEU A 230 -4.69 -22.74 6.88
C LEU A 230 -5.52 -23.63 5.96
N SER A 231 -6.80 -23.26 5.79
CA SER A 231 -7.68 -23.86 4.79
C SER A 231 -7.39 -23.24 3.42
N LYS A 232 -7.14 -24.07 2.41
CA LYS A 232 -7.07 -23.61 1.02
C LYS A 232 -8.46 -23.21 0.56
N ASP A 233 -8.54 -22.20 -0.31
CA ASP A 233 -9.78 -21.88 -1.01
C ASP A 233 -10.09 -22.98 -2.05
N ASP A 234 -11.35 -23.40 -2.11
CA ASP A 234 -11.79 -24.49 -3.00
C ASP A 234 -11.74 -24.08 -4.48
N LYS A 235 -11.94 -22.79 -4.79
CA LYS A 235 -11.92 -22.24 -6.14
C LYS A 235 -10.52 -21.79 -6.55
N TYR A 236 -9.70 -21.32 -5.60
CA TYR A 236 -8.34 -20.85 -5.84
C TYR A 236 -7.34 -21.55 -4.90
N PRO A 237 -6.83 -22.73 -5.26
CA PRO A 237 -6.00 -23.56 -4.39
C PRO A 237 -4.74 -22.89 -3.81
N HIS A 238 -4.25 -21.81 -4.44
CA HIS A 238 -3.11 -21.04 -3.98
C HIS A 238 -3.48 -19.87 -3.05
N ILE A 239 -4.78 -19.60 -2.84
CA ILE A 239 -5.29 -18.66 -1.84
C ILE A 239 -5.51 -19.39 -0.52
N VAL A 240 -4.89 -18.87 0.52
CA VAL A 240 -4.69 -19.59 1.79
C VAL A 240 -5.48 -18.99 2.94
N ASN A 241 -5.82 -17.70 2.80
CA ASN A 241 -6.69 -16.97 3.71
C ASN A 241 -6.96 -15.58 3.10
N ALA A 242 -8.23 -15.17 3.03
CA ALA A 242 -8.65 -13.82 2.68
C ALA A 242 -9.34 -13.20 3.89
N GLU A 243 -8.60 -12.41 4.67
CA GLU A 243 -9.16 -11.72 5.84
C GLU A 243 -9.50 -10.27 5.47
N THR A 244 -10.75 -9.87 5.69
CA THR A 244 -11.15 -8.46 5.63
C THR A 244 -11.14 -7.89 7.03
N ILE A 245 -10.20 -6.98 7.33
CA ILE A 245 -10.21 -6.24 8.60
C ILE A 245 -11.08 -5.00 8.40
N LYS A 246 -12.18 -4.91 9.16
CA LYS A 246 -12.96 -3.68 9.31
C LYS A 246 -12.18 -2.71 10.22
N THR A 247 -12.28 -1.43 9.95
CA THR A 247 -11.68 -0.32 10.71
C THR A 247 -11.74 -0.61 12.21
N ALA A 248 -10.62 -0.51 12.92
CA ALA A 248 -10.62 -0.73 14.36
C ALA A 248 -11.64 0.24 15.01
N SER A 249 -12.68 -0.32 15.64
CA SER A 249 -13.54 0.44 16.53
C SER A 249 -12.70 0.98 17.68
N THR A 250 -12.97 2.23 18.09
CA THR A 250 -12.27 3.02 19.12
C THR A 250 -12.37 2.46 20.55
N GLN A 251 -12.35 1.13 20.72
CA GLN A 251 -12.37 0.46 22.01
C GLN A 251 -11.29 -0.62 22.05
N GLU A 252 -10.04 -0.18 21.98
CA GLU A 252 -8.88 -0.89 22.58
C GLU A 252 -7.69 0.09 22.63
N GLU A 253 -7.93 1.31 23.15
CA GLU A 253 -6.85 2.09 23.75
C GLU A 253 -6.47 1.43 25.08
N VAL A 254 -5.64 0.38 25.01
CA VAL A 254 -4.90 -0.04 26.19
C VAL A 254 -3.81 1.00 26.39
N SER A 255 -4.06 1.90 27.33
CA SER A 255 -3.11 2.84 27.89
C SER A 255 -1.85 2.12 28.37
N PHE A 256 -0.82 2.05 27.53
CA PHE A 256 0.54 1.84 27.99
C PHE A 256 1.14 3.20 28.34
N GLU A 257 0.84 3.68 29.54
CA GLU A 257 1.70 4.65 30.22
C GLU A 257 3.04 3.97 30.51
N ALA A 258 3.95 4.05 29.54
CA ALA A 258 5.33 3.68 29.74
C ALA A 258 6.00 4.74 30.62
N LYS A 259 6.26 4.36 31.87
CA LYS A 259 7.08 5.06 32.85
C LYS A 259 8.29 5.73 32.20
N ALA A 260 8.48 7.00 32.56
CA ALA A 260 9.60 7.83 32.15
C ALA A 260 10.96 7.16 32.41
N SER A 261 11.68 6.83 31.34
CA SER A 261 13.14 6.77 31.31
C SER A 261 13.65 6.72 29.87
N GLY A 262 14.59 7.61 29.52
CA GLY A 262 15.59 7.48 28.45
C GLY A 262 15.13 7.28 27.00
N CYS A 263 15.22 8.33 26.18
CA CYS A 263 15.26 8.32 24.71
C CYS A 263 14.31 7.29 24.02
N LYS A 264 13.06 7.69 23.78
CA LYS A 264 12.08 6.88 23.03
C LYS A 264 12.59 6.65 21.60
N HIS A 265 13.27 5.52 21.36
CA HIS A 265 13.54 5.07 20.01
C HIS A 265 12.19 4.72 19.38
N ILE A 266 11.65 5.62 18.54
CA ILE A 266 10.38 5.39 17.85
C ILE A 266 10.54 4.13 17.01
N ASP A 267 9.70 3.13 17.28
CA ASP A 267 9.60 1.95 16.45
C ASP A 267 8.88 2.33 15.15
N LEU A 268 9.67 2.61 14.12
CA LEU A 268 9.19 3.05 12.82
C LEU A 268 8.24 2.03 12.18
N GLU A 269 8.47 0.72 12.41
CA GLU A 269 7.61 -0.35 11.86
C GLU A 269 6.22 -0.28 12.49
N GLU A 270 6.13 -0.16 13.81
CA GLU A 270 4.87 -0.06 14.53
C GLU A 270 4.08 1.21 14.16
N GLU A 271 4.76 2.32 13.92
CA GLU A 271 4.11 3.55 13.44
C GLU A 271 3.46 3.33 12.06
N MET A 272 4.19 2.70 11.13
CA MET A 272 3.67 2.41 9.80
C MET A 272 2.51 1.42 9.84
N ILE A 273 2.61 0.35 10.64
CA ILE A 273 1.52 -0.61 10.82
C ILE A 273 0.31 0.14 11.37
N ARG A 274 0.45 0.81 12.51
CA ARG A 274 -0.63 1.53 13.18
C ARG A 274 -1.37 2.46 12.23
N SER A 275 -0.65 3.27 11.46
CA SER A 275 -1.27 4.21 10.53
C SER A 275 -1.91 3.51 9.32
N LEU A 276 -1.23 2.56 8.68
CA LEU A 276 -1.79 1.86 7.51
C LEU A 276 -2.99 0.98 7.84
N THR A 277 -3.10 0.51 9.08
CA THR A 277 -4.25 -0.29 9.55
C THR A 277 -5.42 0.55 10.08
N LYS A 278 -5.33 1.89 10.07
CA LYS A 278 -6.48 2.76 10.37
C LYS A 278 -7.60 2.61 9.34
N MET A 279 -7.30 2.09 8.16
CA MET A 279 -8.26 1.82 7.09
C MET A 279 -8.42 0.32 6.87
N SER A 280 -9.56 -0.09 6.32
CA SER A 280 -9.82 -1.48 5.99
C SER A 280 -8.90 -1.98 4.87
N TRP A 281 -8.38 -3.19 5.04
CA TRP A 281 -7.61 -3.93 4.05
C TRP A 281 -8.14 -5.36 3.94
N GLU A 282 -8.29 -5.82 2.70
CA GLU A 282 -8.35 -7.24 2.39
C GLU A 282 -6.92 -7.77 2.33
N ARG A 283 -6.59 -8.75 3.17
CA ARG A 283 -5.26 -9.34 3.24
C ARG A 283 -5.34 -10.75 2.72
N VAL A 284 -4.77 -10.96 1.54
CA VAL A 284 -4.84 -12.23 0.84
C VAL A 284 -3.50 -12.94 0.93
N LYS A 285 -3.51 -14.15 1.46
CA LYS A 285 -2.31 -14.98 1.57
C LYS A 285 -2.20 -15.92 0.37
N THR A 286 -1.02 -15.96 -0.23
CA THR A 286 -0.74 -16.77 -1.44
C THR A 286 0.42 -17.75 -1.21
N TYR A 287 0.34 -18.98 -1.71
CA TYR A 287 1.45 -19.95 -1.64
C TYR A 287 2.51 -19.74 -2.73
N TYR A 288 2.09 -19.45 -3.97
CA TYR A 288 2.93 -19.29 -5.16
C TYR A 288 2.39 -18.16 -6.03
N LEU A 289 3.28 -17.35 -6.62
CA LEU A 289 2.91 -16.33 -7.62
C LEU A 289 3.60 -16.54 -8.99
N HIS A 290 4.51 -17.51 -9.12
CA HIS A 290 5.10 -17.90 -10.40
C HIS A 290 4.33 -19.08 -11.01
N SER A 291 4.31 -19.15 -12.35
CA SER A 291 3.68 -20.09 -13.33
C SER A 291 2.57 -21.05 -12.89
N ASP A 292 2.65 -21.63 -11.69
CA ASP A 292 1.64 -22.44 -11.02
C ASP A 292 0.57 -21.59 -10.29
N GLY A 293 0.78 -20.28 -10.08
CA GLY A 293 -0.14 -19.37 -9.36
C GLY A 293 -1.15 -18.58 -10.22
N ALA A 294 -1.49 -19.06 -11.42
CA ALA A 294 -2.42 -18.37 -12.33
C ALA A 294 -3.82 -18.11 -11.70
N ASP A 295 -4.25 -18.98 -10.80
CA ASP A 295 -5.47 -18.84 -10.01
C ASP A 295 -5.43 -17.66 -9.03
N VAL A 296 -4.25 -17.20 -8.58
CA VAL A 296 -4.11 -15.98 -7.77
C VAL A 296 -4.43 -14.75 -8.62
N ILE A 297 -3.95 -14.72 -9.86
CA ILE A 297 -4.28 -13.65 -10.81
C ILE A 297 -5.77 -13.72 -11.16
N GLN A 298 -6.32 -14.92 -11.36
CA GLN A 298 -7.75 -15.09 -11.57
C GLN A 298 -8.57 -14.62 -10.36
N HIS A 299 -8.13 -14.89 -9.14
CA HIS A 299 -8.75 -14.36 -7.92
C HIS A 299 -8.72 -12.82 -7.89
N MET A 300 -7.61 -12.19 -8.29
CA MET A 300 -7.54 -10.73 -8.42
C MET A 300 -8.55 -10.19 -9.43
N VAL A 301 -8.67 -10.85 -10.60
CA VAL A 301 -9.60 -10.48 -11.67
C VAL A 301 -11.05 -10.65 -11.24
N ASP A 302 -11.41 -11.81 -10.70
CA ASP A 302 -12.78 -12.15 -10.31
C ASP A 302 -13.31 -11.26 -9.18
N ASN A 303 -12.39 -10.71 -8.36
CA ASN A 303 -12.73 -9.79 -7.28
C ASN A 303 -12.45 -8.32 -7.65
N PHE A 304 -12.12 -7.99 -8.90
CA PHE A 304 -11.84 -6.62 -9.30
C PHE A 304 -13.12 -5.79 -9.35
N VAL A 305 -13.16 -4.66 -8.65
CA VAL A 305 -14.35 -3.79 -8.63
C VAL A 305 -14.28 -2.82 -9.81
N VAL A 306 -15.37 -2.69 -10.57
CA VAL A 306 -15.48 -1.77 -11.74
C VAL A 306 -16.26 -0.51 -11.40
#